data_AF-K3WE35-F1
#
_entry.id   AF-K3WE35-F1
#
_cell.length_a   1.000
_cell.length_b   1.000
_cell.length_c   1.000
_cell.angle_alpha   90.00
_cell.angle_beta   90.00
_cell.angle_gamma   90.00
#
_symmetry.space_group_name_H-M   'P 1'
#
loop_
_entity.id
_entity.type
_entity.pdbx_description
1 polymer ?
#
loop_
_entity_poly.entity_id
_entity_poly.type
_entity_poly.pdbx_seq_one_letter_code
_entity_poly.pdbx_strand_id
1 'polypeptide(L)'
;MDNAKYHKVLPATAPKRGSKKEVLLNACQQYGIAVPSNAAKPILWEVLSKHINKSVVPVVVDVARAEGHDVVYTPSHHSDLQPIEIVWAIATLGAIQGCIDAAKKQLLELKKHLEAMDAQNESSDDDAECNSDNGGSDGGSDWD
;
A
#
# COMPACT_ATOMS: atom_id res chain seq x y z
N MET A 1 -9.98 3.30 -16.02
CA MET A 1 -10.50 3.58 -14.67
C MET A 1 -10.62 2.25 -13.91
N ASP A 2 -10.30 2.24 -12.62
CA ASP A 2 -10.38 1.00 -11.83
C ASP A 2 -11.83 0.61 -11.49
N ASN A 3 -12.02 -0.56 -10.89
CA ASN A 3 -13.33 -1.07 -10.49
C ASN A 3 -13.74 -0.67 -9.06
N ALA A 4 -13.05 0.27 -8.43
CA ALA A 4 -13.33 0.65 -7.06
C ALA A 4 -14.76 1.19 -6.91
N LYS A 5 -15.35 0.94 -5.74
CA LYS A 5 -16.77 1.23 -5.50
C LYS A 5 -17.14 2.71 -5.74
N TYR A 6 -16.23 3.62 -5.40
CA TYR A 6 -16.44 5.07 -5.56
C TYR A 6 -16.45 5.52 -7.04
N HIS A 7 -15.92 4.71 -7.96
CA HIS A 7 -15.96 4.95 -9.40
C HIS A 7 -17.21 4.43 -10.10
N LYS A 8 -18.08 3.74 -9.37
CA LYS A 8 -19.34 3.14 -9.87
C LYS A 8 -20.58 3.70 -9.18
N VAL A 9 -20.45 4.87 -8.56
CA VAL A 9 -21.58 5.53 -7.88
C VAL A 9 -22.60 5.96 -8.91
N LEU A 10 -23.83 5.44 -8.77
CA LEU A 10 -24.96 5.80 -9.61
C LEU A 10 -25.54 7.17 -9.21
N PRO A 11 -26.21 7.87 -10.13
CA PRO A 11 -26.88 9.13 -9.84
C PRO A 11 -27.82 9.04 -8.64
N ALA A 12 -28.00 10.15 -7.91
CA ALA A 12 -28.91 10.21 -6.76
C ALA A 12 -30.38 9.91 -7.13
N THR A 13 -30.73 10.12 -8.39
CA THR A 13 -32.04 9.80 -8.97
C THR A 13 -32.27 8.29 -9.15
N ALA A 14 -31.20 7.48 -9.19
CA ALA A 14 -31.30 6.04 -9.33
C ALA A 14 -31.88 5.42 -8.04
N PRO A 15 -32.98 4.65 -8.13
CA PRO A 15 -33.60 4.07 -6.96
C PRO A 15 -32.74 2.96 -6.35
N LYS A 16 -32.84 2.79 -5.04
CA LYS A 16 -32.05 1.82 -4.25
C LYS A 16 -32.96 0.72 -3.72
N ARG A 17 -32.38 -0.41 -3.32
CA ARG A 17 -33.10 -1.55 -2.71
C ARG A 17 -34.00 -1.12 -1.54
N GLY A 18 -33.52 -0.15 -0.75
CA GLY A 18 -34.24 0.40 0.40
C GLY A 18 -35.43 1.30 0.05
N SER A 19 -35.55 1.79 -1.18
CA SER A 19 -36.57 2.78 -1.57
C SER A 19 -38.01 2.30 -1.32
N LYS A 20 -38.92 3.25 -1.12
CA LYS A 20 -40.36 2.97 -0.96
C LYS A 20 -40.93 2.29 -2.21
N LYS A 21 -41.98 1.46 -2.04
CA LYS A 21 -42.61 0.73 -3.15
C LYS A 21 -43.06 1.68 -4.28
N GLU A 22 -43.65 2.82 -3.92
CA GLU A 22 -44.06 3.88 -4.86
C GLU A 22 -42.90 4.39 -5.71
N VAL A 23 -41.73 4.63 -5.10
CA VAL A 23 -40.53 5.08 -5.82
C VAL A 23 -40.07 4.03 -6.83
N LEU A 24 -40.12 2.75 -6.46
CA LEU A 24 -39.76 1.67 -7.38
C LEU A 24 -40.74 1.57 -8.55
N LEU A 25 -42.05 1.71 -8.29
CA LEU A 25 -43.08 1.71 -9.34
C LEU A 25 -42.91 2.89 -10.30
N ASN A 26 -42.72 4.09 -9.76
CA ASN A 26 -42.48 5.29 -10.57
C ASN A 26 -41.24 5.14 -11.44
N ALA A 27 -40.16 4.58 -10.90
CA ALA A 27 -38.95 4.31 -11.68
C ALA A 27 -39.19 3.26 -12.77
N CYS A 28 -39.89 2.17 -12.48
CA CYS A 28 -40.27 1.19 -13.50
C CYS A 28 -41.08 1.85 -14.62
N GLN A 29 -42.02 2.73 -14.29
CA GLN A 29 -42.80 3.46 -15.29
C GLN A 29 -41.93 4.41 -16.13
N GLN A 30 -41.03 5.17 -15.50
CA GLN A 30 -40.08 6.06 -16.18
C GLN A 30 -39.14 5.31 -17.13
N TYR A 31 -38.69 4.11 -16.74
CA TYR A 31 -37.84 3.25 -17.57
C TYR A 31 -38.62 2.39 -18.58
N GLY A 32 -39.95 2.48 -18.61
CA GLY A 32 -40.79 1.66 -19.52
C GLY A 32 -40.78 0.16 -19.20
N ILE A 33 -40.54 -0.21 -17.94
CA ILE A 33 -40.48 -1.60 -17.48
C ILE A 33 -41.90 -2.06 -17.13
N ALA A 34 -42.39 -3.08 -17.84
CA ALA A 34 -43.67 -3.72 -17.52
C ALA A 34 -43.58 -4.51 -16.21
N VAL A 35 -44.50 -4.25 -15.29
CA VAL A 35 -44.54 -4.87 -13.96
C VAL A 35 -46.00 -5.23 -13.62
N PRO A 36 -46.26 -6.40 -13.01
CA PRO A 36 -47.60 -6.75 -12.56
C PRO A 36 -48.12 -5.79 -11.48
N SER A 37 -49.41 -5.42 -11.54
CA SER A 37 -50.03 -4.43 -10.66
C SER A 37 -49.97 -4.79 -9.17
N ASN A 38 -49.92 -6.09 -8.84
CA ASN A 38 -49.82 -6.61 -7.48
C ASN A 38 -48.38 -6.99 -7.08
N ALA A 39 -47.36 -6.58 -7.85
CA ALA A 39 -45.98 -6.96 -7.58
C ALA A 39 -45.54 -6.60 -6.15
N ALA A 40 -44.97 -7.57 -5.46
CA ALA A 40 -44.31 -7.33 -4.18
C ALA A 40 -43.02 -6.54 -4.37
N LYS A 41 -42.60 -5.81 -3.34
CA LYS A 41 -41.38 -4.99 -3.36
C LYS A 41 -40.11 -5.78 -3.77
N PRO A 42 -39.90 -7.05 -3.35
CA PRO A 42 -38.75 -7.83 -3.81
C PRO A 42 -38.74 -8.07 -5.33
N ILE A 43 -39.90 -8.40 -5.92
CA ILE A 43 -40.06 -8.63 -7.36
C ILE A 43 -39.76 -7.34 -8.13
N LEU A 44 -40.32 -6.21 -7.68
CA LEU A 44 -40.03 -4.88 -8.25
C LEU A 44 -38.54 -4.59 -8.29
N TRP A 45 -37.85 -4.80 -7.17
CA TRP A 45 -36.43 -4.55 -7.07
C TRP A 45 -35.61 -5.49 -7.97
N GLU A 46 -35.99 -6.75 -8.10
CA GLU A 46 -35.27 -7.70 -8.95
C GLU A 46 -35.28 -7.26 -10.42
N VAL A 47 -36.46 -6.93 -10.95
CA VAL A 47 -36.59 -6.48 -12.35
C VAL A 47 -35.86 -5.15 -12.55
N LEU A 48 -36.07 -4.20 -11.63
CA LEU A 48 -35.51 -2.87 -11.72
C LEU A 48 -33.98 -2.87 -11.59
N SER A 49 -33.42 -3.65 -10.68
CA SER A 49 -31.96 -3.72 -10.47
C SER A 49 -31.22 -4.28 -11.69
N LYS A 50 -31.81 -5.25 -12.40
CA LYS A 50 -31.26 -5.74 -13.68
C LYS A 50 -31.21 -4.63 -14.72
N HIS A 51 -32.26 -3.81 -14.83
CA HIS A 51 -32.27 -2.67 -15.74
C HIS A 51 -31.25 -1.60 -15.34
N ILE A 52 -31.19 -1.24 -14.05
CA ILE A 52 -30.25 -0.25 -13.53
C ILE A 52 -28.81 -0.65 -13.84
N ASN A 53 -28.42 -1.89 -13.54
CA ASN A 53 -27.06 -2.38 -13.79
C ASN A 53 -26.66 -2.36 -15.26
N LYS A 54 -27.63 -2.41 -16.18
CA LYS A 54 -27.39 -2.43 -17.63
C LYS A 54 -27.43 -1.04 -18.25
N SER A 55 -28.35 -0.19 -17.82
CA SER A 55 -28.73 1.03 -18.55
C SER A 55 -28.34 2.32 -17.83
N VAL A 56 -28.22 2.29 -16.49
CA VAL A 56 -27.88 3.50 -15.72
C VAL A 56 -26.37 3.54 -15.56
N VAL A 57 -25.77 4.61 -16.08
CA VAL A 57 -24.32 4.81 -16.02
C VAL A 57 -23.91 5.48 -14.70
N PRO A 58 -22.69 5.24 -14.20
CA PRO A 58 -22.15 5.98 -13.06
C PRO A 58 -21.99 7.47 -13.35
N VAL A 59 -22.09 8.31 -12.31
CA VAL A 59 -22.01 9.78 -12.41
C VAL A 59 -20.75 10.25 -13.13
N VAL A 60 -19.61 9.62 -12.84
CA VAL A 60 -18.33 9.98 -13.46
C VAL A 60 -18.30 9.74 -14.96
N VAL A 61 -19.07 8.76 -15.47
CA VAL A 61 -19.18 8.51 -16.91
C VAL A 61 -19.94 9.64 -17.59
N ASP A 62 -21.02 10.13 -16.97
CA ASP A 62 -21.77 11.27 -17.50
C ASP A 62 -20.94 12.55 -17.51
N VAL A 63 -20.21 12.82 -16.42
CA VAL A 63 -19.32 13.99 -16.32
C VAL A 63 -18.22 13.92 -17.38
N ALA A 64 -17.56 12.77 -17.55
CA ALA A 64 -16.53 12.62 -18.58
C ALA A 64 -17.10 12.82 -19.98
N ARG A 65 -18.29 12.26 -20.28
CA ARG A 65 -18.93 12.41 -21.59
C ARG A 65 -19.35 13.85 -21.88
N ALA A 66 -19.80 14.59 -20.87
CA ALA A 66 -20.11 16.01 -21.00
C ALA A 66 -18.88 16.82 -21.44
N GLU A 67 -17.68 16.39 -21.02
CA GLU A 67 -16.39 16.95 -21.43
C GLU A 67 -15.82 16.29 -22.70
N GLY A 68 -16.58 15.46 -23.41
CA GLY A 68 -16.15 14.80 -24.66
C GLY A 68 -15.24 13.60 -24.46
N HIS A 69 -15.18 13.03 -23.26
CA HIS A 69 -14.36 11.87 -22.92
C HIS A 69 -15.19 10.61 -22.65
N ASP A 70 -14.66 9.45 -23.03
CA ASP A 70 -15.23 8.16 -22.68
C ASP A 70 -14.46 7.50 -21.53
N VAL A 71 -15.22 6.92 -20.59
CA VAL A 71 -14.65 6.16 -19.47
C VAL A 71 -14.60 4.69 -19.83
N VAL A 72 -13.38 4.14 -19.84
CA VAL A 72 -13.15 2.69 -19.97
C VAL A 72 -12.70 2.12 -18.62
N TYR A 73 -13.34 1.03 -18.20
CA TYR A 73 -13.00 0.31 -16.97
C TYR A 73 -12.00 -0.81 -17.28
N THR A 74 -11.00 -0.97 -16.42
CA THR A 74 -10.07 -2.11 -16.54
C THR A 74 -10.81 -3.41 -16.18
N PRO A 75 -10.49 -4.53 -16.84
CA PRO A 75 -10.94 -5.85 -16.41
C PRO A 75 -10.56 -6.14 -14.94
N SER A 76 -11.32 -7.01 -14.28
CA SER A 76 -11.05 -7.38 -12.88
C SER A 76 -9.70 -8.11 -12.76
N HIS A 77 -8.93 -7.80 -11.71
CA HIS A 77 -7.59 -8.39 -11.47
C HIS A 77 -6.50 -8.02 -12.48
N HIS A 78 -6.71 -6.95 -13.26
CA HIS A 78 -5.73 -6.44 -14.20
C HIS A 78 -5.28 -5.02 -13.82
N SER A 79 -4.56 -4.91 -12.70
CA SER A 79 -3.97 -3.63 -12.24
C SER A 79 -2.79 -3.18 -13.10
N ASP A 80 -2.13 -4.11 -13.80
CA ASP A 80 -1.10 -3.86 -14.79
C ASP A 80 -1.59 -3.00 -15.97
N LEU A 81 -2.89 -3.01 -16.25
CA LEU A 81 -3.52 -2.16 -17.26
C LEU A 81 -3.86 -0.75 -16.75
N GLN A 82 -3.52 -0.41 -15.51
CA GLN A 82 -3.77 0.90 -14.92
C GLN A 82 -2.50 1.74 -14.92
N PRO A 83 -2.43 2.80 -15.75
CA PRO A 83 -1.20 3.59 -15.87
C PRO A 83 -0.70 4.18 -14.53
N ILE A 84 -1.62 4.52 -13.61
CA ILE A 84 -1.25 5.07 -12.30
C ILE A 84 -0.50 4.06 -11.43
N GLU A 85 -0.86 2.77 -11.49
CA GLU A 85 -0.18 1.69 -10.76
C GLU A 85 1.23 1.47 -11.31
N ILE A 86 1.41 1.59 -12.63
CA ILE A 86 2.73 1.52 -13.26
C ILE A 86 3.63 2.67 -12.77
N VAL A 87 3.10 3.90 -12.76
CA VAL A 87 3.84 5.07 -12.25
C VAL A 87 4.20 4.90 -10.79
N TRP A 88 3.27 4.41 -9.96
CA TRP A 88 3.52 4.13 -8.55
C TRP A 88 4.64 3.10 -8.39
N ALA A 89 4.61 2.00 -9.15
CA ALA A 89 5.63 0.95 -9.08
C ALA A 89 7.02 1.50 -9.39
N ILE A 90 7.15 2.35 -10.42
CA ILE A 90 8.41 3.00 -10.79
C ILE A 90 8.90 3.92 -9.66
N ALA A 91 8.02 4.77 -9.12
CA ALA A 91 8.37 5.69 -8.04
C ALA A 91 8.83 4.95 -6.77
N THR A 92 8.13 3.87 -6.41
CA THR A 92 8.44 3.05 -5.24
C THR A 92 9.76 2.29 -5.42
N LEU A 93 10.02 1.76 -6.61
CA LEU A 93 11.29 1.09 -6.90
C LEU A 93 12.47 2.05 -6.72
N GLY A 94 12.36 3.28 -7.20
CA GLY A 94 13.39 4.31 -7.00
C GLY A 94 13.66 4.60 -5.52
N ALA A 95 12.61 4.71 -4.71
CA ALA A 95 12.73 4.90 -3.26
C ALA A 95 13.42 3.71 -2.57
N ILE A 96 13.04 2.47 -2.94
CA ILE A 96 13.67 1.24 -2.41
C ILE A 96 15.15 1.19 -2.77
N GLN A 97 15.50 1.52 -4.02
CA GLN A 97 16.89 1.53 -4.47
C GLN A 97 17.73 2.53 -3.66
N GLY A 98 17.20 3.73 -3.40
CA GLY A 98 17.86 4.71 -2.53
C GLY A 98 18.13 4.19 -1.12
N CYS A 99 17.18 3.45 -0.52
CA CYS A 99 17.38 2.82 0.79
C CYS A 99 18.48 1.76 0.76
N ILE A 100 18.53 0.94 -0.30
CA ILE A 100 19.57 -0.08 -0.49
C ILE A 100 20.94 0.59 -0.57
N ASP A 101 21.07 1.67 -1.35
CA ASP A 101 22.35 2.36 -1.54
C ASP A 101 22.81 3.06 -0.26
N ALA A 102 21.88 3.65 0.51
CA ALA A 102 22.18 4.21 1.82
C ALA A 102 22.68 3.14 2.80
N ALA A 103 22.00 1.99 2.88
CA ALA A 103 22.41 0.87 3.74
C ALA A 103 23.78 0.31 3.33
N LYS A 104 24.04 0.14 2.03
CA LYS A 104 25.35 -0.26 1.51
C LYS A 104 26.45 0.72 1.92
N LYS A 105 26.20 2.03 1.84
CA LYS A 105 27.15 3.05 2.26
C LYS A 105 27.48 2.94 3.76
N GLN A 106 26.47 2.77 4.60
CA GLN A 106 26.65 2.60 6.06
C GLN A 106 27.45 1.34 6.38
N LEU A 107 27.16 0.22 5.72
CA LEU A 107 27.89 -1.04 5.90
C LEU A 107 29.36 -0.93 5.47
N LEU A 108 29.64 -0.26 4.35
CA LEU A 108 31.01 -0.03 3.89
C LEU A 108 31.81 0.84 4.86
N GLU A 109 31.19 1.86 5.43
CA GLU A 109 31.83 2.71 6.43
C GLU A 109 32.13 1.95 7.72
N LEU A 110 31.17 1.15 8.20
CA LEU A 110 31.35 0.29 9.37
C LEU A 110 32.48 -0.72 9.13
N LYS A 111 32.54 -1.33 7.94
CA LYS A 111 33.61 -2.26 7.57
C LYS A 111 34.99 -1.60 7.68
N LYS A 112 35.16 -0.40 7.13
CA LYS A 112 36.44 0.34 7.23
C LYS A 112 36.84 0.62 8.67
N HIS A 113 35.86 0.93 9.52
CA HIS A 113 36.13 1.20 10.93
C HIS A 113 36.63 -0.05 11.68
N LEU A 114 36.04 -1.22 11.39
CA LEU A 114 36.51 -2.51 11.94
C LEU A 114 37.94 -2.82 11.50
N GLU A 115 38.24 -2.70 10.20
CA GLU A 115 39.59 -2.92 9.65
C GLU A 115 40.64 -2.00 10.28
N ALA A 116 40.27 -0.74 10.58
CA ALA A 116 41.15 0.21 11.24
C ALA A 116 41.43 -0.17 12.71
N MET A 117 40.45 -0.71 13.44
CA MET A 117 40.65 -1.19 14.81
C MET A 117 41.53 -2.44 14.85
N ASP A 118 41.32 -3.38 13.92
CA ASP A 118 42.15 -4.60 13.83
C ASP A 118 43.62 -4.24 13.55
N ALA A 119 43.88 -3.29 12.65
CA ALA A 119 45.23 -2.82 12.36
C ALA A 119 45.92 -2.10 13.53
N GLN A 120 45.16 -1.47 14.43
CA GLN A 120 45.71 -0.85 15.66
C GLN A 120 45.98 -1.91 16.74
N ASN A 121 45.15 -2.95 16.81
CA ASN A 121 45.29 -4.04 17.77
C ASN A 121 46.53 -4.90 17.50
N GLU A 122 46.97 -5.05 16.24
CA GLU A 122 48.22 -5.74 15.89
C GLU A 122 49.50 -4.95 16.20
N SER A 123 49.41 -3.71 16.70
CA SER A 123 50.58 -2.87 17.05
C SER A 123 50.96 -2.85 18.53
N SER A 124 50.29 -3.66 19.37
CA SER A 124 50.41 -3.58 20.83
C SER A 124 51.02 -4.83 21.51
N ASP A 125 51.68 -5.70 20.76
CA ASP A 125 52.31 -6.96 21.24
C ASP A 125 53.86 -6.95 21.18
N ASP A 126 54.50 -5.83 21.49
CA ASP A 126 55.93 -5.80 21.86
C ASP A 126 56.07 -4.98 23.15
N ASP A 127 56.12 -5.68 24.29
CA ASP A 127 56.91 -5.34 25.49
C ASP A 127 56.75 -6.46 26.54
N ALA A 128 57.26 -7.65 26.20
CA ALA A 128 57.56 -8.68 27.19
C ALA A 128 58.99 -8.47 27.73
N GLU A 129 59.19 -7.51 28.63
CA GLU A 129 60.43 -7.47 29.43
C GLU A 129 60.25 -8.31 30.71
N CYS A 130 60.77 -9.54 30.66
CA CYS A 130 61.02 -10.34 31.84
C CYS A 130 62.22 -9.76 32.62
N ASN A 131 61.97 -9.02 33.70
CA ASN A 131 63.06 -8.67 34.61
C ASN A 131 63.16 -9.71 35.73
N SER A 132 63.98 -10.73 35.49
CA SER A 132 64.55 -11.55 36.55
C SER A 132 65.80 -10.83 37.05
N ASP A 133 65.79 -10.30 38.28
CA ASP A 133 67.00 -10.38 39.08
C ASP A 133 66.76 -10.28 40.59
N ASN A 134 67.51 -11.14 41.26
CA ASN A 134 67.44 -11.57 42.64
C ASN A 134 68.45 -10.78 43.50
N GLY A 135 68.03 -10.23 44.63
CA GLY A 135 68.92 -9.59 45.61
C GLY A 135 68.26 -9.51 46.98
N GLY A 136 68.71 -10.36 47.91
CA GLY A 136 68.12 -10.54 49.24
C GLY A 136 68.63 -9.60 50.35
N SER A 137 68.32 -10.04 51.59
CA SER A 137 68.64 -9.49 52.92
C SER A 137 67.83 -8.26 53.36
N ASP A 138 67.38 -8.08 54.61
CA ASP A 138 67.40 -8.84 55.86
C ASP A 138 66.56 -8.04 56.90
N GLY A 139 66.06 -8.68 57.96
CA GLY A 139 65.87 -8.01 59.26
C GLY A 139 64.44 -7.69 59.77
N GLY A 140 64.03 -8.44 60.80
CA GLY A 140 63.35 -7.94 62.03
C GLY A 140 61.83 -7.72 61.97
N SER A 141 61.00 -8.62 62.50
CA SER A 141 60.54 -8.72 63.91
C SER A 141 59.63 -7.57 64.39
N ASP A 142 58.36 -7.87 64.67
CA ASP A 142 57.80 -7.63 66.01
C ASP A 142 56.49 -8.41 66.24
N TRP A 143 56.39 -9.02 67.41
CA TRP A 143 55.24 -9.75 67.94
C TRP A 143 54.71 -8.98 69.15
N ASP A 144 53.47 -8.51 69.10
CA ASP A 144 52.50 -8.50 70.21
C ASP A 144 51.09 -8.14 69.70
#